data_AF-A0A1F8J234-F1
#
_entry.id   AF-A0A1F8J234-F1
#
_cell.length_a   1.000
_cell.length_b   1.000
_cell.length_c   1.000
_cell.angle_alpha   90.00
_cell.angle_beta   90.00
_cell.angle_gamma   90.00
#
_symmetry.space_group_name_H-M   'P 1'
#
loop_
_entity.id
_entity.type
_entity.pdbx_description
1 polymer ?
#
loop_
_entity_poly.entity_id
_entity_poly.type
_entity_poly.pdbx_seq_one_letter_code
_entity_poly.pdbx_strand_id
1 'polypeptide(L)'
;MKWLFILFAATGFSLLPPLAQSIRELQALLSDARLYQSLGSAEVIQEITRVGDGYWLRTEHYAMKVLLKYGGREERMMGPIHFELEFQAPVELSF
;
A
#
# COMPACT_ATOMS: atom_id res chain seq x y z
N MET A 1 -40.14 -35.50 1.82
CA MET A 1 -39.40 -34.47 2.60
C MET A 1 -37.92 -34.62 2.23
N LYS A 2 -37.37 -33.96 1.20
CA LYS A 2 -37.28 -32.51 0.95
C LYS A 2 -36.57 -31.76 2.07
N TRP A 3 -35.33 -32.14 2.41
CA TRP A 3 -34.41 -31.27 3.14
C TRP A 3 -33.10 -31.15 2.37
N LEU A 4 -33.10 -30.10 1.57
CA LEU A 4 -32.03 -29.52 0.79
C LEU A 4 -31.08 -28.81 1.77
N PHE A 5 -29.98 -29.44 2.18
CA PHE A 5 -28.90 -28.72 2.85
C PHE A 5 -28.00 -28.11 1.78
N ILE A 6 -28.34 -26.89 1.40
CA ILE A 6 -27.45 -25.96 0.68
C ILE A 6 -26.26 -25.72 1.62
N LEU A 7 -25.14 -26.39 1.35
CA LEU A 7 -23.85 -26.00 1.87
C LEU A 7 -23.50 -24.66 1.23
N PHE A 8 -23.77 -23.61 1.99
CA PHE A 8 -23.42 -22.24 1.71
C PHE A 8 -21.94 -22.18 1.39
N ALA A 9 -21.64 -21.90 0.12
CA ALA A 9 -20.30 -21.67 -0.38
C ALA A 9 -19.71 -20.47 0.35
N ALA A 10 -18.97 -20.71 1.43
CA ALA A 10 -18.06 -19.73 1.99
C ALA A 10 -16.91 -19.57 0.99
N THR A 11 -17.05 -18.62 0.08
CA THR A 11 -15.97 -18.12 -0.76
C THR A 11 -14.96 -17.39 0.12
N GLY A 12 -14.18 -18.16 0.87
CA GLY A 12 -12.97 -17.69 1.51
C GLY A 12 -11.94 -17.38 0.43
N PHE A 13 -12.10 -16.23 -0.24
CA PHE A 13 -11.00 -15.59 -0.94
C PHE A 13 -10.01 -15.15 0.13
N SER A 14 -9.20 -16.10 0.60
CA SER A 14 -7.96 -15.81 1.29
C SER A 14 -7.11 -15.04 0.28
N LEU A 15 -7.21 -13.70 0.33
CA LEU A 15 -6.26 -12.83 -0.36
C LEU A 15 -4.88 -13.32 0.06
N LEU A 16 -4.11 -13.80 -0.91
CA LEU A 16 -2.80 -14.37 -0.66
C LEU A 16 -2.02 -13.40 0.25
N PRO A 17 -1.31 -13.90 1.29
CA PRO A 17 -0.60 -13.06 2.26
C PRO A 17 0.16 -11.87 1.65
N PRO A 18 0.91 -12.00 0.54
CA PRO A 18 1.60 -10.86 -0.09
C PRO A 18 0.67 -9.80 -0.71
N LEU A 19 -0.49 -10.20 -1.23
CA LEU A 19 -1.46 -9.27 -1.81
C LEU A 19 -2.20 -8.50 -0.71
N ALA A 20 -2.64 -9.19 0.35
CA ALA A 20 -3.26 -8.56 1.51
C ALA A 20 -2.31 -7.54 2.17
N GLN A 21 -1.02 -7.86 2.23
CA GLN A 21 0.01 -6.96 2.72
C GLN A 21 0.16 -5.73 1.81
N SER A 22 0.27 -5.91 0.49
CA SER A 22 0.37 -4.80 -0.46
C SER A 22 -0.83 -3.84 -0.38
N ILE A 23 -2.04 -4.38 -0.15
CA ILE A 23 -3.25 -3.56 0.03
C ILE A 23 -3.14 -2.70 1.29
N ARG A 24 -2.70 -3.28 2.41
CA ARG A 24 -2.49 -2.52 3.66
C ARG A 24 -1.46 -1.42 3.50
N GLU A 25 -0.38 -1.70 2.80
CA GLU A 25 0.69 -0.73 2.53
C GLU A 25 0.19 0.44 1.68
N LEU A 26 -0.55 0.16 0.61
CA LEU A 26 -1.17 1.20 -0.23
C LEU A 26 -2.22 2.00 0.52
N GLN A 27 -3.05 1.35 1.35
CA GLN A 27 -4.02 2.03 2.19
C GLN A 27 -3.33 2.97 3.18
N ALA A 28 -2.27 2.50 3.86
CA ALA A 28 -1.48 3.31 4.77
C ALA A 28 -0.87 4.52 4.04
N LEU A 29 -0.25 4.29 2.88
CA LEU A 29 0.35 5.33 2.03
C LEU A 29 -0.66 6.41 1.65
N LEU A 30 -1.83 6.02 1.16
CA LEU A 30 -2.87 6.95 0.73
C LEU A 30 -3.59 7.63 1.89
N SER A 31 -3.57 7.06 3.09
CA SER A 31 -4.18 7.65 4.29
C SER A 31 -3.24 8.60 5.04
N ASP A 32 -1.95 8.62 4.72
CA ASP A 32 -0.96 9.40 5.45
C ASP A 32 -0.98 10.87 5.05
N ALA A 33 -1.27 11.76 6.00
CA ALA A 33 -1.31 13.19 5.76
C ALA A 33 0.02 13.78 5.26
N ARG A 34 1.17 13.15 5.61
CA ARG A 34 2.51 13.60 5.20
C ARG A 34 2.70 13.56 3.69
N LEU A 35 2.01 12.63 3.01
CA LEU A 35 2.03 12.53 1.55
C LEU A 35 1.50 13.82 0.92
N TYR A 36 0.30 14.23 1.30
CA TYR A 36 -0.38 15.40 0.76
C TYR A 36 0.26 16.71 1.19
N GLN A 37 0.85 16.76 2.37
CA GLN A 37 1.67 17.90 2.81
C GLN A 37 2.93 18.06 1.97
N SER A 38 3.54 16.95 1.57
CA SER A 38 4.79 16.95 0.79
C SER A 38 4.55 17.25 -0.69
N LEU A 39 3.51 16.68 -1.29
CA LEU A 39 3.15 16.93 -2.71
C LEU A 39 2.45 18.27 -2.94
N GLY A 40 1.91 18.88 -1.89
CA GLY A 40 0.93 19.96 -2.01
C GLY A 40 -0.48 19.37 -2.21
N SER A 41 -1.41 19.77 -1.34
CA SER A 41 -2.74 19.14 -1.21
C SER A 41 -3.62 19.14 -2.47
N ALA A 42 -3.22 19.82 -3.55
CA ALA A 42 -3.98 19.94 -4.79
C ALA A 42 -3.55 18.93 -5.88
N GLU A 43 -2.42 18.25 -5.73
CA GLU A 43 -1.91 17.32 -6.74
C GLU A 43 -2.69 16.01 -6.76
N VAL A 44 -3.09 15.59 -7.97
CA VAL A 44 -3.72 14.28 -8.19
C VAL A 44 -2.63 13.24 -8.45
N ILE A 45 -2.64 12.16 -7.66
CA ILE A 45 -1.76 11.01 -7.88
C ILE A 45 -2.19 10.30 -9.17
N GLN A 46 -1.34 10.35 -10.19
CA GLN A 46 -1.57 9.71 -11.48
C GLN A 46 -1.15 8.24 -11.47
N GLU A 47 -0.09 7.92 -10.72
CA GLU A 47 0.52 6.59 -10.75
C GLU A 47 1.18 6.26 -9.40
N ILE A 48 1.04 5.00 -8.98
CA ILE A 48 1.74 4.42 -7.84
C ILE A 48 2.33 3.09 -8.29
N THR A 49 3.66 3.02 -8.33
CA THR A 49 4.39 1.84 -8.82
C THR A 49 5.26 1.28 -7.72
N ARG A 50 5.11 -0.02 -7.42
CA ARG A 50 5.97 -0.73 -6.47
C ARG A 50 7.38 -0.86 -7.06
N VAL A 51 8.39 -0.37 -6.35
CA VAL A 51 9.79 -0.43 -6.78
C VAL A 51 10.67 -0.89 -5.63
N GLY A 52 11.34 -2.04 -5.78
CA GLY A 52 12.32 -2.56 -4.82
C GLY A 52 11.90 -2.47 -3.35
N ASP A 53 12.42 -1.46 -2.67
CA ASP A 53 12.28 -1.14 -1.25
C ASP A 53 11.07 -0.25 -0.89
N GLY A 54 10.15 0.02 -1.82
CA GLY A 54 8.96 0.82 -1.53
C GLY A 54 8.10 1.12 -2.75
N TYR A 55 7.63 2.36 -2.82
CA TYR A 55 6.74 2.87 -3.86
C TYR A 55 7.30 4.12 -4.52
N TRP A 56 7.05 4.25 -5.82
CA TRP A 56 7.24 5.46 -6.58
C TRP A 56 5.87 6.05 -6.90
N LEU A 57 5.66 7.30 -6.52
CA LEU A 57 4.45 8.04 -6.81
C LEU A 57 4.74 9.10 -7.86
N ARG A 58 3.83 9.25 -8.80
CA ARG A 58 3.88 10.30 -9.83
C ARG A 58 2.57 11.07 -9.83
N THR A 59 2.69 12.38 -9.84
CA THR A 59 1.61 13.35 -10.00
C THR A 59 1.79 14.05 -11.34
N GLU A 60 1.03 15.11 -11.58
CA GLU A 60 1.26 15.96 -12.75
C GLU A 60 2.62 16.63 -12.64
N HIS A 61 2.91 17.30 -11.52
CA HIS A 61 4.11 18.15 -11.40
C HIS A 61 5.24 17.54 -10.58
N TYR A 62 5.00 16.48 -9.82
CA TYR A 62 5.99 15.91 -8.90
C TYR A 62 6.09 14.40 -9.01
N ALA A 63 7.28 13.89 -8.70
CA ALA A 63 7.51 12.49 -8.40
C ALA A 63 8.10 12.33 -6.99
N MET A 64 7.76 11.24 -6.31
CA MET A 64 8.20 11.00 -4.94
C MET A 64 8.48 9.51 -4.72
N LYS A 65 9.61 9.23 -4.08
CA LYS A 65 9.87 7.90 -3.53
C LYS A 65 9.35 7.81 -2.10
N VAL A 66 8.62 6.75 -1.80
CA VAL A 66 8.26 6.37 -0.43
C VAL A 66 8.89 5.04 -0.11
N LEU A 67 9.82 5.05 0.83
CA LEU A 67 10.50 3.83 1.29
C LEU A 67 9.61 3.10 2.28
N LEU A 68 9.62 1.77 2.17
CA LEU A 68 8.88 0.89 3.05
C LEU A 68 9.84 0.09 3.92
N LYS A 69 9.89 0.45 5.21
CA LYS A 69 10.75 -0.20 6.19
C LYS A 69 9.96 -1.27 6.92
N TYR A 70 10.26 -2.54 6.65
CA TYR A 70 9.69 -3.65 7.39
C TYR A 70 10.37 -3.82 8.74
N GLY A 71 9.60 -4.26 9.73
CA GLY A 71 10.13 -4.73 11.02
C GLY A 71 11.20 -5.82 10.85
N GLY A 72 12.03 -5.98 11.88
CA GLY A 72 13.14 -6.93 11.89
C GLY A 72 12.73 -8.39 11.63
N ARG A 73 13.73 -9.27 11.43
CA ARG A 73 13.50 -10.71 11.12
C ARG A 73 12.61 -11.43 12.14
N GLU A 74 12.55 -10.95 13.38
CA GLU A 74 11.76 -11.54 14.46
C GLU A 74 10.25 -11.36 14.30
N GLU A 75 9.79 -10.32 13.59
CA GLU A 75 8.36 -10.07 13.36
C GLU A 75 7.75 -10.92 12.24
N ARG A 76 8.57 -11.71 11.53
CA ARG A 76 8.09 -12.57 10.43
C ARG A 76 7.33 -13.80 10.92
N MET A 77 7.18 -13.99 12.23
CA MET A 77 6.76 -15.27 12.79
C MET A 77 5.25 -15.42 13.06
N MET A 78 4.43 -14.35 13.10
CA MET A 78 2.96 -14.49 13.18
C MET A 78 2.24 -13.15 12.94
N GLY A 79 1.30 -13.13 11.97
CA GLY A 79 0.42 -11.97 11.72
C GLY A 79 0.86 -11.05 10.56
N PRO A 80 0.15 -9.93 10.35
CA PRO A 80 0.56 -8.88 9.41
C PRO A 80 1.97 -8.36 9.74
N ILE A 81 2.80 -8.18 8.71
CA ILE A 81 4.14 -7.64 8.89
C ILE A 81 4.00 -6.14 9.18
N HIS A 82 4.60 -5.65 10.28
CA HIS A 82 4.64 -4.22 10.52
C HIS A 82 5.60 -3.55 9.56
N PHE A 83 5.24 -2.34 9.16
CA PHE A 83 6.02 -1.52 8.27
C PHE A 83 5.87 -0.06 8.63
N GLU A 84 6.88 0.72 8.28
CA GLU A 84 6.88 2.17 8.37
C GLU A 84 7.09 2.78 6.98
N LEU A 85 6.43 3.91 6.75
CA LEU A 85 6.57 4.69 5.52
C LEU A 85 7.50 5.87 5.79
N GLU A 86 8.56 5.96 4.99
CA GLU A 86 9.47 7.10 4.96
C GLU A 86 9.32 7.83 3.63
N PHE A 87 8.79 9.05 3.70
CA PHE A 87 8.56 9.92 2.55
C PHE A 87 9.84 10.67 2.22
N GLN A 88 10.34 10.49 0.99
CA GLN A 88 11.46 11.30 0.51
C GLN A 88 10.95 12.64 -0.02
N ALA A 89 11.87 13.60 -0.17
CA ALA A 89 11.55 14.89 -0.76
C ALA A 89 10.99 14.70 -2.20
N PRO A 90 9.90 15.40 -2.56
CA PRO A 90 9.39 15.37 -3.92
C PRO A 90 10.41 16.00 -4.89
N VAL A 91 10.47 15.44 -6.09
CA VAL A 91 11.23 15.95 -7.22
C VAL A 91 10.25 16.56 -8.20
N GLU A 92 10.46 17.82 -8.56
CA GLU A 92 9.66 18.51 -9.57
C GLU A 92 9.95 17.94 -10.96
N LEU A 93 8.90 17.63 -11.70
CA LEU A 93 8.95 17.14 -13.06
C LEU A 93 8.86 18.34 -13.99
N SER A 94 9.99 18.74 -14.55
CA SER A 94 10.03 19.75 -15.61
C SER A 94 9.52 19.13 -16.91
N PHE A 95 8.44 19.66 -17.47
CA PHE A 95 7.96 19.33 -18.81
C PHE A 95 8.45 20.35 -19.83
#